data_AF-B4HCD1-F1
#
_entry.id   AF-B4HCD1-F1
#
_cell.length_a   1.000
_cell.length_b   1.000
_cell.length_c   1.000
_cell.angle_alpha   90.00
_cell.angle_beta   90.00
_cell.angle_gamma   90.00
#
_symmetry.space_group_name_H-M   'P 1'
#
loop_
_entity.id
_entity.type
_entity.pdbx_description
1 polymer ?
#
loop_
_entity_poly.entity_id
_entity_poly.type
_entity_poly.pdbx_seq_one_letter_code
_entity_poly.pdbx_strand_id
1 'polypeptide(L)'
;MVDWAGLVLKCSYYYGHVIGLTNFEFDWATGRVYTSQRSTVYAMCMGVMYPVLLVYRCVGRAKINLMFEKANMLHEYVMVLVRGLRIVAGLSTLIGRWQKRRRVMGLTRSVFRLFRERPEVLLMCRRGILVKVFIGVVTDSLHVLFSVDTMGSHMDTGLLIGQFLMYSLTSIVNLAVAQHSLTMLFLRARYQLLNRELRQVIDESSGLSHRPPRRGVFICRCCCLADRLDAIASQQGKLQAMVVQIGQVFAIQGLLVYSGYYLSTVAVGYLTYSIFKNGPEALGITPMGLVLIAVWCCFYYTDALLNLFVMLNILEEHKATARLLEERTLFAEGLDVRLEQAFESLQLQLIRNPLELNIMQIFPVTRGSTTAMFGSVLTHCIFLIQYDMEHF
;
A
#
# COMPACT_ATOMS: atom_id res chain seq x y z
N MET A 1 7.58 -28.56 -6.52
CA MET A 1 7.91 -27.16 -6.89
C MET A 1 7.93 -26.32 -5.63
N VAL A 2 9.08 -25.75 -5.27
CA VAL A 2 9.20 -24.85 -4.10
C VAL A 2 8.31 -23.64 -4.32
N ASP A 3 7.42 -23.34 -3.37
CA ASP A 3 6.54 -22.17 -3.47
C ASP A 3 7.32 -20.89 -3.11
N TRP A 4 8.05 -20.38 -4.11
CA TRP A 4 8.88 -19.18 -4.03
C TRP A 4 8.11 -17.95 -3.53
N ALA A 5 6.83 -17.79 -3.89
CA ALA A 5 6.00 -16.69 -3.41
C ALA A 5 5.80 -16.75 -1.89
N GLY A 6 5.57 -17.95 -1.34
CA GLY A 6 5.53 -18.17 0.11
C GLY A 6 6.87 -17.89 0.79
N LEU A 7 7.98 -18.24 0.14
CA LEU A 7 9.33 -17.94 0.65
C LEU A 7 9.60 -16.43 0.69
N VAL A 8 9.23 -15.70 -0.35
CA VAL A 8 9.34 -14.24 -0.42
C VAL A 8 8.53 -13.56 0.69
N LEU A 9 7.30 -14.02 0.95
CA LEU A 9 6.47 -13.50 2.04
C LEU A 9 7.09 -13.79 3.42
N LYS A 10 7.69 -14.97 3.61
CA LYS A 10 8.46 -15.31 4.82
C LYS A 10 9.65 -14.38 5.00
N CYS A 11 10.45 -14.16 3.97
CA CYS A 11 11.59 -13.24 4.02
C CYS A 11 11.13 -11.81 4.36
N SER A 12 10.05 -11.33 3.74
CA SER A 12 9.47 -10.01 4.04
C SER A 12 9.01 -9.88 5.49
N TYR A 13 8.40 -10.95 6.03
CA TYR A 13 8.01 -11.01 7.44
C TYR A 13 9.22 -10.96 8.39
N TYR A 14 10.26 -11.77 8.15
CA TYR A 14 11.46 -11.78 8.99
C TYR A 14 12.22 -10.46 8.91
N TYR A 15 12.32 -9.87 7.72
CA TYR A 15 12.88 -8.53 7.53
C TYR A 15 12.10 -7.49 8.35
N GLY A 16 10.76 -7.55 8.32
CA GLY A 16 9.90 -6.69 9.14
C GLY A 16 10.06 -6.89 10.64
N HIS A 17 10.36 -8.10 11.07
CA HIS A 17 10.68 -8.38 12.46
C HIS A 17 12.01 -7.73 12.86
N VAL A 18 13.07 -7.92 12.06
CA VAL A 18 14.42 -7.38 12.31
C VAL A 18 14.43 -5.86 12.38
N ILE A 19 13.71 -5.15 11.50
CA ILE A 19 13.68 -3.68 11.53
C ILE A 19 12.75 -3.12 12.63
N GLY A 20 12.02 -3.97 13.35
CA GLY A 20 11.10 -3.58 14.43
C GLY A 20 9.70 -3.14 13.97
N LEU A 21 9.32 -3.43 12.71
CA LEU A 21 7.97 -3.14 12.20
C LEU A 21 6.95 -4.19 12.67
N THR A 22 7.34 -5.47 12.67
CA THR A 22 6.46 -6.60 13.00
C THR A 22 6.68 -7.06 14.43
N ASN A 23 5.80 -6.60 15.31
CA ASN A 23 5.91 -6.82 16.77
C ASN A 23 5.20 -8.10 17.23
N PHE A 24 5.01 -9.11 16.38
CA PHE A 24 4.34 -10.35 16.75
C PHE A 24 4.96 -11.53 16.01
N GLU A 25 4.71 -12.73 16.53
CA GLU A 25 5.18 -13.98 15.94
C GLU A 25 4.08 -14.65 15.11
N PHE A 26 4.50 -15.32 14.04
CA PHE A 26 3.61 -15.98 13.11
C PHE A 26 4.08 -17.42 12.83
N ASP A 27 3.23 -18.38 13.20
CA ASP A 27 3.41 -19.78 12.83
C ASP A 27 2.82 -20.04 11.43
N TRP A 28 3.70 -20.30 10.47
CA TRP A 28 3.33 -20.56 9.07
C TRP A 28 2.64 -21.89 8.85
N ALA A 29 2.82 -22.89 9.73
CA ALA A 29 2.19 -24.20 9.59
C ALA A 29 0.73 -24.17 10.08
N THR A 30 0.49 -23.54 11.24
CA THR A 30 -0.85 -23.48 11.82
C THR A 30 -1.63 -22.22 11.42
N GLY A 31 -0.94 -21.17 10.97
CA GLY A 31 -1.52 -19.84 10.74
C GLY A 31 -1.75 -19.05 12.02
N ARG A 32 -1.18 -19.51 13.15
CA ARG A 32 -1.40 -18.90 14.45
C ARG A 32 -0.52 -17.66 14.62
N VAL A 33 -1.18 -16.53 14.83
CA VAL A 33 -0.53 -15.26 15.22
C VAL A 33 -0.52 -15.18 16.74
N TYR A 34 0.65 -15.01 17.36
CA TYR A 34 0.82 -14.93 18.82
C TYR A 34 1.93 -13.93 19.22
N THR A 35 2.07 -13.69 20.51
CA THR A 35 3.07 -12.76 21.07
C THR A 35 3.96 -13.50 22.06
N SER A 36 5.26 -13.49 21.84
CA SER A 36 6.24 -13.95 22.85
C SER A 36 6.76 -12.78 23.68
N GLN A 37 7.27 -13.08 24.88
CA GLN A 37 7.96 -12.09 25.71
C GLN A 37 9.21 -11.55 24.98
N ARG A 38 9.99 -12.43 24.33
CA ARG A 38 11.20 -12.07 23.58
C ARG A 38 10.91 -11.07 22.45
N SER A 39 9.90 -11.37 21.61
CA SER A 39 9.47 -10.47 20.53
C SER A 39 8.99 -9.12 21.07
N THR A 40 8.35 -9.11 22.23
CA THR A 40 7.85 -7.88 22.84
C THR A 40 8.99 -7.02 23.37
N VAL A 41 9.96 -7.61 24.08
CA VAL A 41 11.17 -6.90 24.55
C VAL A 41 11.97 -6.35 23.36
N TYR A 42 12.19 -7.17 22.32
CA TYR A 42 12.90 -6.74 21.12
C TYR A 42 12.23 -5.54 20.45
N ALA A 43 10.91 -5.59 20.27
CA ALA A 43 10.15 -4.50 19.68
C ALA A 43 10.18 -3.22 20.55
N MET A 44 10.21 -3.34 21.88
CA MET A 44 10.44 -2.18 22.75
C MET A 44 11.84 -1.58 22.55
N CYS A 45 12.88 -2.41 22.49
CA CYS A 45 14.25 -1.95 22.24
C CYS A 45 14.35 -1.20 20.91
N MET A 46 13.79 -1.76 19.83
CA MET A 46 13.77 -1.09 18.52
C MET A 46 12.95 0.21 18.56
N GLY A 47 11.82 0.23 19.26
CA GLY A 47 10.98 1.42 19.42
C GLY A 47 11.66 2.57 20.17
N VAL A 48 12.55 2.27 21.11
CA VAL A 48 13.33 3.28 21.87
C VAL A 48 14.61 3.68 21.13
N MET A 49 15.23 2.74 20.41
CA MET A 49 16.48 2.97 19.69
C MET A 49 16.37 4.11 18.67
N TYR A 50 15.33 4.15 17.83
CA TYR A 50 15.22 5.19 16.79
C TYR A 50 15.05 6.61 17.34
N PRO A 51 14.17 6.88 18.34
CA PRO A 51 14.12 8.17 19.01
C PRO A 51 15.44 8.58 19.67
N VAL A 52 16.14 7.64 20.33
CA VAL A 52 17.43 7.93 20.98
C VAL A 52 18.49 8.32 19.95
N LEU A 53 18.58 7.58 18.84
CA LEU A 53 19.47 7.91 17.72
C LEU A 53 19.13 9.27 17.10
N LEU A 54 17.85 9.62 17.02
CA LEU A 54 17.41 10.93 16.54
C LEU A 54 17.84 12.05 17.49
N VAL A 55 17.64 11.90 18.80
CA VAL A 55 18.08 12.88 19.81
C VAL A 55 19.60 13.02 19.78
N TYR A 56 20.34 11.91 19.71
CA TYR A 56 21.80 11.91 19.57
C TYR A 56 22.24 12.71 18.35
N ARG A 57 21.57 12.54 17.20
CA ARG A 57 21.85 13.29 15.98
C ARG A 57 21.51 14.78 16.09
N CYS A 58 20.44 15.14 16.80
CA CYS A 58 20.04 16.54 16.98
C CYS A 58 20.94 17.28 17.98
N VAL A 59 21.42 16.59 19.03
CA VAL A 59 22.25 17.17 20.10
C VAL A 59 23.72 17.19 19.72
N GLY A 60 24.22 16.13 19.07
CA GLY A 60 25.50 16.19 18.39
C GLY A 60 25.38 17.26 17.31
N ARG A 61 26.29 18.24 17.26
CA ARG A 61 26.33 19.30 16.24
C ARG A 61 26.55 18.72 14.84
N ALA A 62 25.58 17.97 14.32
CA ALA A 62 25.55 17.53 12.95
C ALA A 62 25.40 18.81 12.13
N LYS A 63 26.49 19.23 11.51
CA LYS A 63 26.54 20.32 10.54
C LYS A 63 25.62 19.94 9.38
N ILE A 64 24.33 20.27 9.47
CA ILE A 64 23.38 20.15 8.35
C ILE A 64 23.94 20.92 7.14
N ASN A 65 24.66 22.02 7.42
CA ASN A 65 25.40 22.86 6.49
C ASN A 65 26.49 22.15 5.67
N LEU A 66 27.01 20.97 6.09
CA LEU A 66 28.12 20.32 5.37
C LEU A 66 27.69 19.56 4.11
N MET A 67 26.44 19.11 4.00
CA MET A 67 25.97 18.45 2.76
C MET A 67 25.71 19.45 1.62
N PHE A 68 25.56 20.74 1.92
CA PHE A 68 25.01 21.72 1.00
C PHE A 68 25.69 23.10 1.09
N GLU A 69 27.01 23.12 1.34
CA GLU A 69 27.80 24.35 1.48
C GLU A 69 27.75 25.28 0.24
N LYS A 70 27.24 24.77 -0.90
CA LYS A 70 27.05 25.50 -2.17
C LYS A 70 25.59 25.59 -2.64
N ALA A 71 24.61 25.02 -1.94
CA ALA A 71 23.23 24.99 -2.42
C ALA A 71 22.45 26.24 -2.00
N ASN A 72 21.50 26.62 -2.83
CA ASN A 72 20.61 27.74 -2.57
C ASN A 72 19.74 27.49 -1.31
N MET A 73 19.45 28.50 -0.49
CA MET A 73 18.71 28.35 0.77
C MET A 73 17.35 27.64 0.57
N LEU A 74 16.68 27.92 -0.56
CA LEU A 74 15.42 27.27 -0.93
C LEU A 74 15.57 25.75 -1.10
N HIS A 75 16.67 25.29 -1.70
CA HIS A 75 16.96 23.87 -1.87
C HIS A 75 17.15 23.17 -0.52
N GLU A 76 17.85 23.80 0.42
CA GLU A 76 18.04 23.27 1.77
C GLU A 76 16.71 23.11 2.50
N TYR A 77 15.82 24.12 2.45
CA TYR A 77 14.50 24.05 3.07
C TYR A 77 13.63 22.91 2.51
N VAL A 78 13.59 22.76 1.18
CA VAL A 78 12.82 21.67 0.54
C VAL A 78 13.34 20.30 0.99
N MET A 79 14.66 20.12 1.05
CA MET A 79 15.28 18.87 1.47
C MET A 79 15.05 18.58 2.96
N VAL A 80 15.14 19.59 3.83
CA VAL A 80 14.83 19.48 5.27
C VAL A 80 13.37 19.09 5.46
N LEU A 81 12.44 19.68 4.72
CA LEU A 81 11.01 19.38 4.80
C LEU A 81 10.72 17.91 4.42
N VAL A 82 11.26 17.43 3.29
CA VAL A 82 11.07 16.05 2.84
C VAL A 82 11.69 15.06 3.84
N ARG A 83 12.90 15.33 4.34
CA ARG A 83 13.57 14.49 5.35
C ARG A 83 12.79 14.46 6.66
N GLY A 84 12.33 15.62 7.14
CA GLY A 84 11.51 15.74 8.35
C GLY A 84 10.22 14.94 8.25
N LEU A 85 9.51 15.03 7.12
CA LEU A 85 8.29 14.25 6.90
C LEU A 85 8.57 12.74 6.91
N ARG A 86 9.68 12.28 6.31
CA ARG A 86 10.07 10.85 6.35
C ARG A 86 10.36 10.36 7.76
N ILE A 87 11.01 11.17 8.59
CA ILE A 87 11.27 10.84 10.00
C ILE A 87 9.95 10.70 10.76
N VAL A 88 9.05 11.68 10.62
CA VAL A 88 7.72 11.65 11.24
C VAL A 88 6.91 10.44 10.77
N ALA A 89 6.94 10.13 9.47
CA ALA A 89 6.30 8.96 8.90
C ALA A 89 6.83 7.65 9.50
N GLY A 90 8.15 7.47 9.60
CA GLY A 90 8.77 6.29 10.19
C GLY A 90 8.41 6.10 11.66
N LEU A 91 8.55 7.14 12.48
CA LEU A 91 8.24 7.09 13.91
C LEU A 91 6.74 6.86 14.16
N SER A 92 5.86 7.56 13.44
CA SER A 92 4.41 7.36 13.52
C SER A 92 4.00 5.95 13.14
N THR A 93 4.71 5.33 12.18
CA THR A 93 4.45 3.96 11.74
C THR A 93 4.80 2.97 12.86
N LEU A 94 5.96 3.12 13.50
CA LEU A 94 6.36 2.30 14.64
C LEU A 94 5.36 2.42 15.80
N ILE A 95 5.01 3.66 16.20
CA ILE A 95 4.06 3.93 17.28
C ILE A 95 2.67 3.35 16.93
N GLY A 96 2.20 3.59 15.70
CA GLY A 96 0.92 3.11 15.22
C GLY A 96 0.85 1.57 15.20
N ARG A 97 1.94 0.90 14.81
CA ARG A 97 2.03 -0.57 14.84
C ARG A 97 2.00 -1.12 16.26
N TRP A 98 2.60 -0.42 17.21
CA TRP A 98 2.54 -0.79 18.62
C TRP A 98 1.11 -0.64 19.17
N GLN A 99 0.49 0.53 19.00
CA GLN A 99 -0.86 0.81 19.49
C GLN A 99 -1.91 -0.11 18.86
N LYS A 100 -1.81 -0.36 17.56
CA LYS A 100 -2.78 -1.16 16.80
C LYS A 100 -2.39 -2.65 16.69
N ARG A 101 -1.40 -3.13 17.46
CA ARG A 101 -0.85 -4.50 17.39
C ARG A 101 -1.93 -5.59 17.33
N ARG A 102 -2.92 -5.55 18.24
CA ARG A 102 -4.03 -6.53 18.28
C ARG A 102 -4.86 -6.53 16.99
N ARG A 103 -5.13 -5.35 16.42
CA ARG A 103 -5.89 -5.21 15.16
C ARG A 103 -5.09 -5.77 13.98
N VAL A 104 -3.79 -5.48 13.91
CA VAL A 104 -2.90 -6.00 12.86
C VAL A 104 -2.79 -7.53 12.95
N MET A 105 -2.70 -8.10 14.16
CA MET A 105 -2.70 -9.55 14.35
C MET A 105 -4.02 -10.19 13.89
N GLY A 106 -5.16 -9.57 14.23
CA GLY A 106 -6.48 -10.00 13.77
C GLY A 106 -6.58 -9.99 12.25
N LEU A 107 -6.13 -8.90 11.62
CA LEU A 107 -6.10 -8.75 10.17
C LEU A 107 -5.25 -9.83 9.49
N THR A 108 -4.03 -10.06 10.02
CA THR A 108 -3.11 -11.08 9.50
C THR A 108 -3.74 -12.47 9.57
N ARG A 109 -4.43 -12.78 10.68
CA ARG A 109 -5.16 -14.04 10.84
C ARG A 109 -6.30 -14.18 9.83
N SER A 110 -7.08 -13.13 9.59
CA SER A 110 -8.17 -13.14 8.60
C SER A 110 -7.65 -13.35 7.17
N VAL A 111 -6.57 -12.65 6.80
CA VAL A 111 -5.93 -12.78 5.48
C VAL A 111 -5.32 -14.17 5.30
N PHE A 112 -4.72 -14.74 6.34
CA PHE A 112 -4.19 -16.09 6.27
C PHE A 112 -5.28 -17.17 6.22
N ARG A 113 -6.39 -16.96 6.94
CA ARG A 113 -7.57 -17.84 6.83
C ARG A 113 -8.12 -17.83 5.42
N LEU A 114 -8.28 -16.64 4.84
CA LEU A 114 -8.63 -16.46 3.43
C LEU A 114 -7.66 -17.26 2.56
N PHE A 115 -6.35 -17.09 2.71
CA PHE A 115 -5.36 -17.85 1.94
C PHE A 115 -5.56 -19.38 2.04
N ARG A 116 -5.78 -19.91 3.24
CA ARG A 116 -5.95 -21.34 3.48
C ARG A 116 -7.24 -21.90 2.88
N GLU A 117 -8.31 -21.11 2.82
CA GLU A 117 -9.60 -21.53 2.26
C GLU A 117 -9.56 -21.72 0.73
N ARG A 118 -8.82 -20.87 -0.01
CA ARG A 118 -8.55 -21.13 -1.45
C ARG A 118 -7.10 -20.77 -1.83
N PRO A 119 -6.22 -21.75 -2.06
CA PRO A 119 -4.83 -21.49 -2.44
C PRO A 119 -4.69 -20.86 -3.83
N GLU A 120 -5.72 -20.96 -4.68
CA GLU A 120 -5.78 -20.35 -6.02
C GLU A 120 -5.50 -18.84 -6.00
N VAL A 121 -5.88 -18.15 -4.92
CA VAL A 121 -5.63 -16.71 -4.76
C VAL A 121 -4.14 -16.38 -4.76
N LEU A 122 -3.29 -17.26 -4.22
CA LEU A 122 -1.84 -17.04 -4.28
C LEU A 122 -1.34 -17.05 -5.72
N LEU A 123 -1.82 -18.00 -6.53
CA LEU A 123 -1.42 -18.14 -7.93
C LEU A 123 -1.78 -16.88 -8.73
N MET A 124 -2.96 -16.30 -8.45
CA MET A 124 -3.38 -15.03 -9.06
C MET A 124 -2.49 -13.85 -8.65
N CYS A 125 -1.99 -13.85 -7.41
CA CYS A 125 -1.16 -12.76 -6.88
C CYS A 125 0.34 -12.92 -7.17
N ARG A 126 0.82 -14.08 -7.62
CA ARG A 126 2.27 -14.39 -7.76
C ARG A 126 3.08 -13.31 -8.47
N ARG A 127 2.62 -12.86 -9.62
CA ARG A 127 3.30 -11.81 -10.40
C ARG A 127 3.32 -10.48 -9.66
N GLY A 128 2.21 -10.10 -9.02
CA GLY A 128 2.12 -8.87 -8.24
C GLY A 128 3.03 -8.89 -7.01
N ILE A 129 3.14 -10.04 -6.33
CA ILE A 129 4.06 -10.22 -5.18
C ILE A 129 5.51 -10.03 -5.63
N LEU A 130 5.91 -10.69 -6.73
CA LEU A 130 7.27 -10.57 -7.26
C LEU A 130 7.61 -9.13 -7.64
N VAL A 131 6.75 -8.48 -8.43
CA VAL A 131 6.98 -7.11 -8.90
C VAL A 131 7.10 -6.16 -7.70
N LYS A 132 6.20 -6.29 -6.71
CA LYS A 132 6.20 -5.42 -5.54
C LYS A 132 7.47 -5.58 -4.70
N VAL A 133 7.88 -6.81 -4.44
CA VAL A 133 9.09 -7.07 -3.65
C VAL A 133 10.34 -6.65 -4.42
N PHE A 134 10.42 -6.94 -5.71
CA PHE A 134 11.52 -6.52 -6.57
C PHE A 134 11.70 -5.00 -6.55
N ILE A 135 10.62 -4.24 -6.78
CA ILE A 135 10.67 -2.77 -6.77
C ILE A 135 11.08 -2.24 -5.39
N GLY A 136 10.56 -2.82 -4.30
CA GLY A 136 10.95 -2.42 -2.94
C GLY A 136 12.45 -2.63 -2.69
N VAL A 137 12.98 -3.82 -3.03
CA VAL A 137 14.40 -4.15 -2.85
C VAL A 137 15.29 -3.25 -3.71
N VAL A 138 14.94 -3.03 -4.97
CA VAL A 138 15.71 -2.16 -5.87
C VAL A 138 15.69 -0.71 -5.38
N THR A 139 14.53 -0.19 -4.95
CA THR A 139 14.40 1.18 -4.44
C THR A 139 15.26 1.39 -3.19
N ASP A 140 15.23 0.46 -2.24
CA ASP A 140 16.02 0.54 -1.02
C ASP A 140 17.52 0.41 -1.32
N SER A 141 17.90 -0.49 -2.23
CA SER A 141 19.31 -0.69 -2.64
C SER A 141 19.87 0.55 -3.34
N LEU A 142 19.12 1.14 -4.28
CA LEU A 142 19.51 2.36 -4.98
C LEU A 142 19.64 3.54 -4.02
N HIS A 143 18.77 3.64 -3.02
CA HIS A 143 18.87 4.68 -1.99
C HIS A 143 20.17 4.55 -1.18
N VAL A 144 20.56 3.32 -0.81
CA VAL A 144 21.84 3.08 -0.12
C VAL A 144 23.03 3.42 -1.02
N LEU A 145 23.02 2.96 -2.28
CA LEU A 145 24.09 3.26 -3.23
C LEU A 145 24.26 4.76 -3.46
N PHE A 146 23.16 5.48 -3.66
CA PHE A 146 23.19 6.94 -3.77
C PHE A 146 23.76 7.60 -2.52
N SER A 147 23.36 7.12 -1.34
CA SER A 147 23.87 7.65 -0.08
C SER A 147 25.38 7.47 0.06
N VAL A 148 25.89 6.28 -0.30
CA VAL A 148 27.33 5.98 -0.26
C VAL A 148 28.10 6.85 -1.26
N ASP A 149 27.57 7.03 -2.48
CA ASP A 149 28.15 7.90 -3.50
C ASP A 149 28.28 9.35 -3.00
N THR A 150 27.21 9.89 -2.38
CA THR A 150 27.22 11.26 -1.84
C THR A 150 28.16 11.46 -0.64
N MET A 151 28.48 10.39 0.10
CA MET A 151 29.38 10.48 1.26
C MET A 151 30.86 10.51 0.85
N GLY A 152 31.19 10.04 -0.35
CA GLY A 152 32.56 10.04 -0.87
C GLY A 152 33.59 9.43 0.09
N SER A 153 34.82 9.96 0.09
CA SER A 153 35.92 9.54 0.96
C SER A 153 35.87 10.12 2.39
N HIS A 154 34.88 10.98 2.70
CA HIS A 154 34.76 11.66 3.99
C HIS A 154 33.75 10.93 4.90
N MET A 155 34.13 9.73 5.35
CA MET A 155 33.30 8.92 6.25
C MET A 155 33.46 9.37 7.71
N ASP A 156 32.61 10.30 8.15
CA ASP A 156 32.45 10.60 9.58
C ASP A 156 31.46 9.61 10.24
N THR A 157 31.78 9.13 11.44
CA THR A 157 30.93 8.22 12.23
C THR A 157 29.56 8.85 12.49
N GLY A 158 29.49 10.17 12.72
CA GLY A 158 28.23 10.88 12.88
C GLY A 158 27.34 10.86 11.63
N LEU A 159 27.95 10.99 10.45
CA LEU A 159 27.26 10.94 9.16
C LEU A 159 26.72 9.52 8.88
N LEU A 160 27.51 8.48 9.20
CA LEU A 160 27.10 7.08 9.08
C LEU A 160 25.90 6.75 9.97
N ILE A 161 25.93 7.15 11.25
CA ILE A 161 24.81 6.95 12.18
C ILE A 161 23.55 7.65 11.68
N GLY A 162 23.70 8.90 11.21
CA GLY A 162 22.60 9.66 10.64
C GLY A 162 22.00 8.99 9.40
N GLN A 163 22.84 8.44 8.52
CA GLN A 163 22.38 7.77 7.32
C GLN A 163 21.72 6.43 7.62
N PHE A 164 22.25 5.67 8.57
CA PHE A 164 21.64 4.45 9.07
C PHE A 164 20.24 4.69 9.64
N LEU A 165 20.06 5.75 10.44
CA LEU A 165 18.76 6.15 10.97
C LEU A 165 17.77 6.47 9.86
N MET A 166 18.17 7.28 8.87
CA MET A 166 17.31 7.66 7.75
C MET A 166 16.93 6.46 6.88
N TYR A 167 17.91 5.59 6.60
CA TYR A 167 17.67 4.34 5.87
C TYR A 167 16.66 3.46 6.61
N SER A 168 16.87 3.22 7.91
CA SER A 168 16.00 2.37 8.71
C SER A 168 14.56 2.89 8.77
N LEU A 169 14.36 4.19 9.00
CA LEU A 169 13.03 4.81 9.00
C LEU A 169 12.35 4.74 7.62
N THR A 170 13.13 4.92 6.55
CA THR A 170 12.61 4.80 5.18
C THR A 170 12.20 3.36 4.86
N SER A 171 13.03 2.37 5.20
CA SER A 171 12.71 0.95 5.02
C SER A 171 11.52 0.50 5.87
N ILE A 172 11.33 1.04 7.07
CA ILE A 172 10.13 0.80 7.89
C ILE A 172 8.88 1.27 7.15
N VAL A 173 8.88 2.49 6.61
CA VAL A 173 7.73 3.03 5.86
C VAL A 173 7.51 2.22 4.58
N ASN A 174 8.55 1.96 3.79
CA ASN A 174 8.48 1.21 2.54
C ASN A 174 7.95 -0.21 2.77
N LEU A 175 8.42 -0.90 3.81
CA LEU A 175 7.94 -2.23 4.15
C LEU A 175 6.50 -2.19 4.67
N ALA A 176 6.12 -1.16 5.43
CA ALA A 176 4.74 -1.00 5.90
C ALA A 176 3.77 -0.74 4.73
N VAL A 177 4.20 0.04 3.73
CA VAL A 177 3.47 0.25 2.47
C VAL A 177 3.41 -1.04 1.66
N ALA A 178 4.51 -1.79 1.58
CA ALA A 178 4.53 -3.09 0.92
C ALA A 178 3.53 -4.07 1.57
N GLN A 179 3.51 -4.20 2.90
CA GLN A 179 2.54 -5.02 3.62
C GLN A 179 1.09 -4.61 3.35
N HIS A 180 0.81 -3.30 3.32
CA HIS A 180 -0.51 -2.79 2.97
C HIS A 180 -0.89 -3.19 1.53
N SER A 181 -0.02 -2.91 0.55
CA SER A 181 -0.26 -3.21 -0.86
C SER A 181 -0.44 -4.71 -1.13
N LEU A 182 0.34 -5.58 -0.49
CA LEU A 182 0.23 -7.02 -0.61
C LEU A 182 -1.10 -7.52 -0.03
N THR A 183 -1.50 -6.97 1.12
CA THR A 183 -2.80 -7.33 1.72
C THR A 183 -3.96 -6.92 0.81
N MET A 184 -3.91 -5.71 0.25
CA MET A 184 -4.89 -5.23 -0.72
C MET A 184 -4.87 -6.09 -2.00
N LEU A 185 -3.71 -6.50 -2.50
CA LEU A 185 -3.59 -7.39 -3.64
C LEU A 185 -4.30 -8.74 -3.40
N PHE A 186 -4.17 -9.31 -2.19
CA PHE A 186 -4.89 -10.54 -1.83
C PHE A 186 -6.40 -10.34 -1.77
N LEU A 187 -6.87 -9.23 -1.19
CA LEU A 187 -8.30 -8.90 -1.16
C LEU A 187 -8.85 -8.69 -2.58
N ARG A 188 -8.10 -8.03 -3.47
CA ARG A 188 -8.46 -7.90 -4.88
C ARG A 188 -8.66 -9.26 -5.55
N ALA A 189 -7.70 -10.17 -5.41
CA ALA A 189 -7.80 -11.50 -6.01
C ALA A 189 -9.00 -12.30 -5.45
N ARG A 190 -9.36 -12.07 -4.19
CA ARG A 190 -10.59 -12.62 -3.60
C ARG A 190 -11.87 -12.03 -4.20
N TYR A 191 -11.92 -10.71 -4.39
CA TYR A 191 -13.02 -10.08 -5.11
C TYR A 191 -13.15 -10.59 -6.55
N GLN A 192 -12.03 -10.81 -7.25
CA GLN A 192 -12.05 -11.39 -8.59
C GLN A 192 -12.64 -12.80 -8.60
N LEU A 193 -12.29 -13.63 -7.62
CA LEU A 193 -12.87 -14.96 -7.50
C LEU A 193 -14.37 -14.89 -7.20
N LEU A 194 -14.77 -14.02 -6.28
CA LEU A 194 -16.16 -13.76 -5.95
C LEU A 194 -16.97 -13.32 -7.17
N ASN A 195 -16.44 -12.38 -7.97
CA ASN A 195 -17.07 -11.90 -9.20
C ASN A 195 -17.22 -13.02 -10.25
N ARG A 196 -16.26 -13.95 -10.33
CA ARG A 196 -16.37 -15.13 -11.19
C ARG A 196 -17.46 -16.10 -10.71
N GLU A 197 -17.51 -16.38 -9.42
CA GLU A 197 -18.56 -17.23 -8.83
C GLU A 197 -19.95 -16.61 -9.01
N LEU A 198 -20.07 -15.29 -8.81
CA LEU A 198 -21.31 -14.55 -9.04
C LEU A 198 -21.74 -14.59 -10.51
N ARG A 199 -20.80 -14.39 -11.45
CA ARG A 199 -21.10 -14.48 -12.88
C ARG A 199 -21.63 -15.87 -13.26
N GLN A 200 -21.03 -16.94 -12.72
CA GLN A 200 -21.54 -18.29 -12.94
C GLN A 200 -22.98 -18.47 -12.42
N VAL A 201 -23.29 -17.91 -11.25
CA VAL A 201 -24.65 -17.96 -10.68
C VAL A 201 -25.64 -17.18 -11.55
N ILE A 202 -25.25 -16.03 -12.08
CA ILE A 202 -26.07 -15.22 -13.01
C ILE A 202 -26.30 -15.96 -14.33
N ASP A 203 -25.25 -16.53 -14.93
CA ASP A 203 -25.33 -17.29 -16.18
C ASP A 203 -26.24 -18.52 -16.02
N GLU A 204 -26.11 -19.25 -14.90
CA GLU A 204 -26.99 -20.38 -14.58
C GLU A 204 -28.44 -19.95 -14.35
N SER A 205 -28.66 -18.82 -13.67
CA SER A 205 -30.01 -18.27 -13.41
C SER A 205 -30.68 -17.80 -14.69
N SER A 206 -29.93 -17.13 -15.57
CA SER A 206 -30.39 -16.72 -16.90
C SER A 206 -30.70 -17.94 -17.78
N GLY A 207 -29.85 -18.97 -17.77
CA GLY A 207 -30.13 -20.21 -18.48
C GLY A 207 -31.36 -20.97 -17.97
N LEU A 208 -31.73 -20.77 -16.70
CA LEU A 208 -32.93 -21.34 -16.09
C LEU A 208 -34.20 -20.56 -16.44
N SER A 209 -34.14 -19.23 -16.47
CA SER A 209 -35.31 -18.39 -16.78
C SER A 209 -35.84 -18.63 -18.20
N HIS A 210 -34.97 -19.00 -19.15
CA HIS A 210 -35.34 -19.29 -20.53
C HIS A 210 -35.86 -20.73 -20.76
N ARG A 211 -35.86 -21.60 -19.75
CA ARG A 211 -36.30 -23.00 -19.89
C ARG A 211 -37.72 -23.20 -19.37
N PRO A 212 -38.53 -24.07 -20.02
CA PRO A 212 -39.87 -24.36 -19.56
C PRO A 212 -39.82 -25.01 -18.15
N PRO A 213 -40.70 -24.59 -17.22
CA PRO A 213 -40.61 -24.98 -15.82
C PRO A 213 -40.91 -26.47 -15.61
N ARG A 214 -39.88 -27.25 -15.24
CA ARG A 214 -40.04 -28.62 -14.72
C ARG A 214 -40.13 -28.57 -13.19
N ARG A 215 -41.36 -28.50 -12.66
CA ARG A 215 -41.71 -28.11 -11.28
C ARG A 215 -40.71 -28.52 -10.17
N GLY A 216 -40.37 -29.80 -10.03
CA GLY A 216 -39.51 -30.24 -8.91
C GLY A 216 -38.02 -29.88 -9.04
N VAL A 217 -37.42 -30.19 -10.20
CA VAL A 217 -35.98 -29.96 -10.45
C VAL A 217 -35.67 -28.47 -10.59
N PHE A 218 -36.61 -27.71 -11.16
CA PHE A 218 -36.51 -26.26 -11.30
C PHE A 218 -36.42 -25.56 -9.94
N ILE A 219 -37.39 -25.83 -9.05
CA ILE A 219 -37.43 -25.23 -7.70
C ILE A 219 -36.18 -25.60 -6.90
N CYS A 220 -35.79 -26.87 -6.91
CA CYS A 220 -34.58 -27.32 -6.20
C CYS A 220 -33.33 -26.59 -6.69
N ARG A 221 -33.18 -26.40 -8.00
CA ARG A 221 -32.04 -25.69 -8.57
C ARG A 221 -32.06 -24.20 -8.26
N CYS A 222 -33.23 -23.55 -8.27
CA CYS A 222 -33.37 -22.17 -7.82
C CYS A 222 -33.00 -22.00 -6.34
N CYS A 223 -33.42 -22.92 -5.46
CA CYS A 223 -33.01 -22.93 -4.05
C CYS A 223 -31.49 -23.07 -3.90
N CYS A 224 -30.85 -24.00 -4.63
CA CYS A 224 -29.39 -24.15 -4.58
C CYS A 224 -28.65 -22.90 -5.08
N LEU A 225 -29.17 -22.21 -6.10
CA LEU A 225 -28.61 -20.95 -6.58
C LEU A 225 -28.80 -19.83 -5.57
N ALA A 226 -29.95 -19.77 -4.90
CA ALA A 226 -30.21 -18.81 -3.82
C ALA A 226 -29.22 -19.02 -2.66
N ASP A 227 -29.00 -20.27 -2.23
CA ASP A 227 -28.01 -20.61 -1.19
C ASP A 227 -26.59 -20.19 -1.59
N ARG A 228 -26.21 -20.39 -2.86
CA ARG A 228 -24.90 -19.92 -3.38
C ARG A 228 -24.82 -18.40 -3.38
N LEU A 229 -25.90 -17.70 -3.74
CA LEU A 229 -25.94 -16.25 -3.76
C LEU A 229 -25.86 -15.63 -2.36
N ASP A 230 -26.53 -16.22 -1.37
CA ASP A 230 -26.44 -15.84 0.04
C ASP A 230 -25.01 -16.05 0.58
N ALA A 231 -24.34 -17.14 0.18
CA ALA A 231 -22.95 -17.37 0.52
C ALA A 231 -22.03 -16.31 -0.11
N ILE A 232 -22.26 -15.93 -1.37
CA ILE A 232 -21.54 -14.85 -2.06
C ILE A 232 -21.76 -13.51 -1.33
N ALA A 233 -23.00 -13.18 -0.95
CA ALA A 233 -23.32 -11.98 -0.21
C ALA A 233 -22.58 -11.91 1.14
N SER A 234 -22.56 -13.02 1.89
CA SER A 234 -21.81 -13.12 3.14
C SER A 234 -20.31 -12.90 2.95
N GLN A 235 -19.73 -13.45 1.89
CA GLN A 235 -18.31 -13.28 1.57
C GLN A 235 -18.00 -11.85 1.13
N GLN A 236 -18.85 -11.23 0.30
CA GLN A 236 -18.74 -9.84 -0.11
C GLN A 236 -18.68 -8.92 1.12
N GLY A 237 -19.61 -9.08 2.06
CA GLY A 237 -19.67 -8.27 3.27
C GLY A 237 -18.42 -8.43 4.14
N LYS A 238 -17.89 -9.65 4.26
CA LYS A 238 -16.62 -9.92 4.97
C LYS A 238 -15.43 -9.23 4.30
N LEU A 239 -15.33 -9.32 2.96
CA LEU A 239 -14.26 -8.66 2.20
C LEU A 239 -14.32 -7.14 2.36
N GLN A 240 -15.52 -6.56 2.28
CA GLN A 240 -15.72 -5.12 2.46
C GLN A 240 -15.33 -4.68 3.87
N ALA A 241 -15.76 -5.41 4.90
CA ALA A 241 -15.38 -5.13 6.28
C ALA A 241 -13.85 -5.19 6.47
N MET A 242 -13.17 -6.13 5.82
CA MET A 242 -11.70 -6.21 5.86
C MET A 242 -11.04 -5.02 5.17
N VAL A 243 -11.52 -4.59 4.00
CA VAL A 243 -11.01 -3.40 3.30
C VAL A 243 -11.14 -2.15 4.18
N VAL A 244 -12.30 -1.95 4.81
CA VAL A 244 -12.54 -0.83 5.74
C VAL A 244 -11.62 -0.91 6.96
N GLN A 245 -11.45 -2.10 7.54
CA GLN A 245 -10.56 -2.32 8.68
C GLN A 245 -9.09 -1.98 8.33
N ILE A 246 -8.63 -2.34 7.13
CA ILE A 246 -7.30 -1.95 6.64
C ILE A 246 -7.20 -0.43 6.56
N GLY A 247 -8.19 0.23 5.95
CA GLY A 247 -8.22 1.70 5.85
C GLY A 247 -8.05 2.37 7.22
N GLN A 248 -8.76 1.90 8.25
CA GLN A 248 -8.67 2.44 9.61
C GLN A 248 -7.33 2.14 10.32
N VAL A 249 -6.78 0.95 10.11
CA VAL A 249 -5.48 0.56 10.70
C VAL A 249 -4.37 1.42 10.11
N PHE A 250 -4.40 1.63 8.80
CA PHE A 250 -3.35 2.31 8.05
C PHE A 250 -3.63 3.80 7.80
N ALA A 251 -4.68 4.39 8.36
CA ALA A 251 -5.11 5.76 8.03
C ALA A 251 -4.00 6.83 8.17
N ILE A 252 -3.37 6.93 9.35
CA ILE A 252 -2.30 7.92 9.62
C ILE A 252 -1.08 7.65 8.75
N GLN A 253 -0.67 6.38 8.63
CA GLN A 253 0.44 5.97 7.78
C GLN A 253 0.16 6.32 6.32
N GLY A 254 -1.05 6.05 5.83
CA GLY A 254 -1.51 6.38 4.49
C GLY A 254 -1.42 7.87 4.23
N LEU A 255 -1.92 8.71 5.14
CA LEU A 255 -1.81 10.17 5.02
C LEU A 255 -0.35 10.62 4.87
N LEU A 256 0.54 10.15 5.76
CA LEU A 256 1.95 10.53 5.75
C LEU A 256 2.70 10.03 4.50
N VAL A 257 2.35 8.85 4.00
CA VAL A 257 2.90 8.30 2.75
C VAL A 257 2.42 9.11 1.54
N TYR A 258 1.13 9.47 1.48
CA TYR A 258 0.58 10.30 0.40
C TYR A 258 1.17 11.71 0.40
N SER A 259 1.25 12.36 1.57
CA SER A 259 1.96 13.63 1.73
C SER A 259 3.44 13.49 1.35
N GLY A 260 4.06 12.36 1.68
CA GLY A 260 5.44 12.03 1.33
C GLY A 260 5.66 11.94 -0.17
N TYR A 261 4.78 11.23 -0.89
CA TYR A 261 4.81 11.17 -2.35
C TYR A 261 4.59 12.56 -2.96
N TYR A 262 3.62 13.32 -2.45
CA TYR A 262 3.34 14.68 -2.91
C TYR A 262 4.57 15.58 -2.79
N LEU A 263 5.13 15.73 -1.58
CA LEU A 263 6.28 16.59 -1.34
C LEU A 263 7.53 16.10 -2.08
N SER A 264 7.75 14.78 -2.15
CA SER A 264 8.88 14.22 -2.90
C SER A 264 8.75 14.53 -4.40
N THR A 265 7.52 14.52 -4.96
CA THR A 265 7.30 14.88 -6.37
C THR A 265 7.57 16.34 -6.64
N VAL A 266 7.09 17.23 -5.75
CA VAL A 266 7.39 18.66 -5.85
C VAL A 266 8.89 18.92 -5.73
N ALA A 267 9.56 18.26 -4.77
CA ALA A 267 10.99 18.38 -4.57
C ALA A 267 11.81 17.89 -5.77
N VAL A 268 11.43 16.75 -6.38
CA VAL A 268 12.11 16.24 -7.58
C VAL A 268 11.89 17.15 -8.79
N GLY A 269 10.68 17.72 -8.95
CA GLY A 269 10.41 18.70 -10.01
C GLY A 269 11.31 19.94 -9.87
N TYR A 270 11.40 20.50 -8.66
CA TYR A 270 12.30 21.61 -8.36
C TYR A 270 13.78 21.24 -8.53
N LEU A 271 14.19 20.06 -8.05
CA LEU A 271 15.57 19.56 -8.19
C LEU A 271 15.97 19.45 -9.66
N THR A 272 15.06 18.94 -10.50
CA THR A 272 15.29 18.80 -11.94
C THR A 272 15.56 20.17 -12.56
N TYR A 273 14.75 21.17 -12.25
CA TYR A 273 14.99 22.55 -12.68
C TYR A 273 16.33 23.10 -12.18
N SER A 274 16.66 22.90 -10.90
CA SER A 274 17.91 23.39 -10.32
C SER A 274 19.15 22.77 -10.98
N ILE A 275 19.09 21.48 -11.34
CA ILE A 275 20.14 20.79 -12.11
C ILE A 275 20.27 21.40 -13.51
N PHE A 276 19.16 21.72 -14.18
CA PHE A 276 19.19 22.36 -15.50
C PHE A 276 19.72 23.81 -15.45
N LYS A 277 19.38 24.59 -14.42
CA LYS A 277 19.82 25.99 -14.26
C LYS A 277 21.29 26.09 -13.88
N ASN A 278 21.71 25.36 -12.84
CA ASN A 278 23.03 25.54 -12.21
C ASN A 278 24.08 24.52 -12.66
N GLY A 279 23.65 23.44 -13.32
CA GLY A 279 24.50 22.30 -13.64
C GLY A 279 24.69 21.33 -12.44
N PRO A 280 24.93 20.04 -12.71
CA PRO A 280 25.06 19.02 -11.65
C PRO A 280 26.30 19.22 -10.77
N GLU A 281 27.39 19.75 -11.34
CA GLU A 281 28.66 19.98 -10.64
C GLU A 281 28.56 21.09 -9.60
N ALA A 282 27.79 22.15 -9.88
CA ALA A 282 27.56 23.24 -8.94
C ALA A 282 26.80 22.78 -7.69
N LEU A 283 25.95 21.75 -7.83
CA LEU A 283 25.19 21.11 -6.75
C LEU A 283 25.98 20.01 -6.03
N GLY A 284 27.23 19.75 -6.42
CA GLY A 284 28.05 18.68 -5.85
C GLY A 284 27.57 17.27 -6.19
N ILE A 285 26.78 17.11 -7.25
CA ILE A 285 26.25 15.81 -7.68
C ILE A 285 27.20 15.20 -8.71
N THR A 286 27.70 13.99 -8.42
CA THR A 286 28.54 13.25 -9.37
C THR A 286 27.71 12.76 -10.58
N PRO A 287 28.32 12.54 -11.75
CA PRO A 287 27.61 11.97 -12.90
C PRO A 287 26.97 10.60 -12.60
N MET A 288 27.65 9.77 -11.79
CA MET A 288 27.12 8.50 -11.31
C MET A 288 25.91 8.71 -10.38
N GLY A 289 26.02 9.67 -9.45
CA GLY A 289 24.94 10.09 -8.56
C GLY A 289 23.71 10.55 -9.33
N LEU A 290 23.87 11.29 -10.44
CA LEU A 290 22.77 11.70 -11.31
C LEU A 290 22.03 10.50 -11.92
N VAL A 291 22.76 9.50 -12.43
CA VAL A 291 22.17 8.26 -12.95
C VAL A 291 21.45 7.50 -11.84
N LEU A 292 22.05 7.38 -10.65
CA LEU A 292 21.44 6.71 -9.50
C LEU A 292 20.14 7.39 -9.06
N ILE A 293 20.10 8.73 -8.97
CA ILE A 293 18.88 9.48 -8.64
C ILE A 293 17.81 9.26 -9.70
N ALA A 294 18.15 9.35 -10.99
CA ALA A 294 17.19 9.17 -12.07
C ALA A 294 16.54 7.78 -12.03
N VAL A 295 17.35 6.73 -11.89
CA VAL A 295 16.86 5.35 -11.78
C VAL A 295 16.06 5.16 -10.49
N TRP A 296 16.52 5.71 -9.36
CA TRP A 296 15.80 5.65 -8.08
C TRP A 296 14.41 6.30 -8.19
N CYS A 297 14.32 7.48 -8.83
CA CYS A 297 13.05 8.16 -9.09
C CYS A 297 12.10 7.28 -9.91
N CYS A 298 12.57 6.63 -10.98
CA CYS A 298 11.74 5.73 -11.78
C CYS A 298 11.13 4.60 -10.93
N PHE A 299 11.93 3.94 -10.09
CA PHE A 299 11.44 2.87 -9.22
C PHE A 299 10.52 3.40 -8.11
N TYR A 300 10.86 4.52 -7.49
CA TYR A 300 10.06 5.15 -6.44
C TYR A 300 8.65 5.53 -6.91
N TYR A 301 8.53 6.16 -8.10
CA TYR A 301 7.23 6.51 -8.66
C TYR A 301 6.48 5.29 -9.20
N THR A 302 7.18 4.30 -9.74
CA THR A 302 6.54 3.03 -10.12
C THR A 302 5.94 2.33 -8.90
N ASP A 303 6.62 2.35 -7.75
CA ASP A 303 6.08 1.82 -6.50
C ASP A 303 4.80 2.55 -6.08
N ALA A 304 4.83 3.89 -6.12
CA ALA A 304 3.67 4.73 -5.78
C ALA A 304 2.47 4.44 -6.69
N LEU A 305 2.71 4.34 -8.01
CA LEU A 305 1.67 4.01 -8.99
C LEU A 305 1.09 2.61 -8.77
N LEU A 306 1.92 1.61 -8.48
CA LEU A 306 1.45 0.27 -8.16
C LEU A 306 0.56 0.25 -6.91
N ASN A 307 0.92 0.98 -5.86
CA ASN A 307 0.10 1.11 -4.66
C ASN A 307 -1.26 1.73 -4.97
N LEU A 308 -1.25 2.82 -5.74
CA LEU A 308 -2.47 3.50 -6.18
C LEU A 308 -3.36 2.57 -7.02
N PHE A 309 -2.77 1.91 -8.02
CA PHE A 309 -3.51 1.00 -8.91
C PHE A 309 -4.12 -0.16 -8.13
N VAL A 310 -3.41 -0.75 -7.15
CA VAL A 310 -3.99 -1.83 -6.34
C VAL A 310 -5.25 -1.35 -5.60
N MET A 311 -5.23 -0.14 -5.04
CA MET A 311 -6.41 0.43 -4.37
C MET A 311 -7.56 0.74 -5.34
N LEU A 312 -7.27 1.37 -6.47
CA LEU A 312 -8.29 1.68 -7.49
C LEU A 312 -8.91 0.41 -8.07
N ASN A 313 -8.10 -0.63 -8.31
CA ASN A 313 -8.58 -1.90 -8.82
C ASN A 313 -9.53 -2.59 -7.85
N ILE A 314 -9.35 -2.50 -6.53
CA ILE A 314 -10.32 -3.05 -5.57
C ILE A 314 -11.68 -2.36 -5.70
N LEU A 315 -11.68 -1.03 -5.81
CA LEU A 315 -12.92 -0.26 -6.02
C LEU A 315 -13.60 -0.67 -7.32
N GLU A 316 -12.82 -0.94 -8.38
CA GLU A 316 -13.35 -1.42 -9.65
C GLU A 316 -13.92 -2.83 -9.57
N GLU A 317 -13.26 -3.75 -8.86
CA GLU A 317 -13.79 -5.11 -8.64
C GLU A 317 -15.09 -5.07 -7.82
N HIS A 318 -15.20 -4.20 -6.81
CA HIS A 318 -16.44 -4.01 -6.06
C HIS A 318 -17.55 -3.43 -6.94
N LYS A 319 -17.23 -2.43 -7.79
CA LYS A 319 -18.18 -1.89 -8.78
C LYS A 319 -18.59 -2.95 -9.81
N ALA A 320 -17.70 -3.86 -10.18
CA ALA A 320 -18.01 -4.97 -11.07
C ALA A 320 -19.03 -5.93 -10.43
N THR A 321 -18.98 -6.16 -9.11
CA THR A 321 -20.02 -6.93 -8.41
C THR A 321 -21.40 -6.28 -8.58
N ALA A 322 -21.50 -4.96 -8.41
CA ALA A 322 -22.76 -4.24 -8.61
C ALA A 322 -23.26 -4.33 -10.05
N ARG A 323 -22.37 -4.12 -11.04
CA ARG A 323 -22.72 -4.23 -12.47
C ARG A 323 -23.19 -5.63 -12.87
N LEU A 324 -22.54 -6.68 -12.37
CA LEU A 324 -22.99 -8.06 -12.62
C LEU A 324 -24.42 -8.26 -12.10
N LEU A 325 -24.77 -7.69 -10.96
CA LEU A 325 -26.13 -7.79 -10.42
C LEU A 325 -27.15 -6.97 -11.22
N GLU A 326 -26.74 -5.95 -11.97
CA GLU A 326 -27.63 -5.23 -12.88
C GLU A 326 -28.08 -6.12 -14.06
N GLU A 327 -27.30 -7.14 -14.44
CA GLU A 327 -27.67 -8.14 -15.46
C GLU A 327 -28.92 -8.95 -15.08
N ARG A 328 -29.34 -8.93 -13.80
CA ARG A 328 -30.64 -9.47 -13.35
C ARG A 328 -31.80 -8.91 -14.16
N THR A 329 -31.73 -7.64 -14.59
CA THR A 329 -32.78 -7.00 -15.39
C THR A 329 -33.05 -7.69 -16.73
N LEU A 330 -32.17 -8.58 -17.17
CA LEU A 330 -32.28 -9.35 -18.41
C LEU A 330 -32.97 -10.72 -18.23
N PHE A 331 -33.35 -11.09 -17.01
CA PHE A 331 -34.00 -12.39 -16.76
C PHE A 331 -35.46 -12.38 -17.24
N ALA A 332 -35.90 -13.48 -17.86
CA ALA A 332 -37.30 -13.69 -18.17
C ALA A 332 -38.12 -13.94 -16.89
N GLU A 333 -39.41 -13.55 -16.91
CA GLU A 333 -40.34 -13.77 -15.79
C GLU A 333 -40.51 -15.28 -15.48
N GLY A 334 -40.55 -15.64 -14.20
CA GLY A 334 -40.83 -17.01 -13.75
C GLY A 334 -39.71 -17.70 -12.96
N LEU A 335 -38.74 -16.96 -12.43
CA LEU A 335 -37.80 -17.48 -11.43
C LEU A 335 -38.51 -17.72 -10.08
N ASP A 336 -37.96 -18.61 -9.26
CA ASP A 336 -38.51 -18.86 -7.93
C ASP A 336 -38.32 -17.63 -7.02
N VAL A 337 -39.34 -17.31 -6.23
CA VAL A 337 -39.39 -16.16 -5.32
C VAL A 337 -38.17 -16.10 -4.41
N ARG A 338 -37.65 -17.25 -3.94
CA ARG A 338 -36.49 -17.30 -3.06
C ARG A 338 -35.22 -16.80 -3.75
N LEU A 339 -35.04 -17.14 -5.02
CA LEU A 339 -33.88 -16.72 -5.79
C LEU A 339 -33.94 -15.22 -6.09
N GLU A 340 -35.12 -14.71 -6.44
CA GLU A 340 -35.35 -13.28 -6.65
C GLU A 340 -35.06 -12.47 -5.37
N GLN A 341 -35.56 -12.94 -4.23
CA GLN A 341 -35.32 -12.31 -2.93
C GLN A 341 -33.83 -12.29 -2.55
N ALA A 342 -33.08 -13.35 -2.88
CA ALA A 342 -31.64 -13.39 -2.65
C ALA A 342 -30.88 -12.36 -3.50
N PHE A 343 -31.27 -12.17 -4.77
CA PHE A 343 -30.72 -11.12 -5.64
C PHE A 343 -31.02 -9.72 -5.09
N GLU A 344 -32.27 -9.47 -4.65
CA GLU A 344 -32.67 -8.19 -4.07
C GLU A 344 -31.93 -7.88 -2.78
N SER A 345 -31.78 -8.87 -1.90
CA SER A 345 -31.03 -8.73 -0.65
C SER A 345 -29.58 -8.30 -0.91
N LEU A 346 -28.90 -8.93 -1.87
CA LEU A 346 -27.53 -8.58 -2.22
C LEU A 346 -27.42 -7.19 -2.89
N GLN A 347 -28.33 -6.85 -3.79
CA GLN A 347 -28.39 -5.51 -4.39
C GLN A 347 -28.60 -4.43 -3.32
N LEU A 348 -29.55 -4.65 -2.40
CA LEU A 348 -29.82 -3.73 -1.29
C LEU A 348 -28.60 -3.58 -0.37
N GLN A 349 -27.87 -4.66 -0.09
CA GLN A 349 -26.65 -4.59 0.73
C GLN A 349 -25.56 -3.72 0.11
N LEU A 350 -25.37 -3.83 -1.22
CA LEU A 350 -24.38 -3.05 -1.96
C LEU A 350 -24.76 -1.56 -2.05
N ILE A 351 -26.05 -1.26 -2.27
CA ILE A 351 -26.54 0.12 -2.30
C ILE A 351 -26.46 0.75 -0.90
N ARG A 352 -26.83 -0.02 0.14
CA ARG A 352 -26.81 0.46 1.53
C ARG A 352 -25.41 0.77 2.03
N ASN A 353 -24.40 0.01 1.59
CA ASN A 353 -23.02 0.16 2.04
C ASN A 353 -22.08 0.27 0.83
N PRO A 354 -21.97 1.44 0.18
CA PRO A 354 -21.00 1.63 -0.89
C PRO A 354 -19.56 1.50 -0.33
N LEU A 355 -18.69 0.80 -1.06
CA LEU A 355 -17.28 0.72 -0.69
C LEU A 355 -16.57 2.03 -1.08
N GLU A 356 -16.23 2.83 -0.07
CA GLU A 356 -15.39 4.02 -0.22
C GLU A 356 -14.05 3.85 0.49
N LEU A 357 -12.96 4.14 -0.22
CA LEU A 357 -11.61 4.16 0.33
C LEU A 357 -11.20 5.60 0.64
N ASN A 358 -11.37 5.99 1.90
CA ASN A 358 -11.01 7.34 2.35
C ASN A 358 -9.72 7.31 3.18
N ILE A 359 -8.80 8.23 2.89
CA ILE A 359 -7.59 8.41 3.70
C ILE A 359 -7.94 9.31 4.87
N MET A 360 -7.97 8.75 6.08
CA MET A 360 -8.36 9.45 7.32
C MET A 360 -9.72 10.17 7.25
N GLN A 361 -10.63 9.81 6.33
CA GLN A 361 -11.86 10.57 6.03
C GLN A 361 -11.61 12.00 5.54
N ILE A 362 -10.37 12.34 5.15
CA ILE A 362 -10.01 13.67 4.64
C ILE A 362 -10.30 13.76 3.15
N PHE A 363 -9.94 12.72 2.39
CA PHE A 363 -10.22 12.66 0.95
C PHE A 363 -10.43 11.21 0.46
N PRO A 364 -11.34 11.02 -0.51
CA PRO A 364 -11.57 9.72 -1.13
C PRO A 364 -10.50 9.41 -2.17
N VAL A 365 -9.99 8.19 -2.19
CA VAL A 365 -9.03 7.71 -3.21
C VAL A 365 -9.81 7.38 -4.49
N THR A 366 -9.94 8.37 -5.36
CA THR A 366 -10.59 8.25 -6.67
C THR A 366 -9.67 8.66 -7.79
N ARG A 367 -9.99 8.24 -9.03
CA ARG A 367 -9.28 8.71 -10.23
C ARG A 367 -9.28 10.25 -10.30
N GLY A 368 -10.42 10.89 -10.01
CA GLY A 368 -10.55 12.35 -9.98
C GLY A 368 -9.62 13.02 -8.96
N SER A 369 -9.62 12.54 -7.70
CA SER A 369 -8.72 13.07 -6.66
C SER A 369 -7.23 12.89 -7.01
N THR A 370 -6.88 11.80 -7.69
CA THR A 370 -5.50 11.53 -8.12
C THR A 370 -5.09 12.52 -9.22
N THR A 371 -5.94 12.74 -10.22
CA THR A 371 -5.68 13.73 -11.28
C THR A 371 -5.56 15.14 -10.71
N ALA A 372 -6.39 15.51 -9.74
CA ALA A 372 -6.29 16.79 -9.04
C ALA A 372 -4.96 16.93 -8.29
N MET A 373 -4.48 15.86 -7.64
CA MET A 373 -3.17 15.84 -6.98
C MET A 373 -2.03 16.08 -7.98
N PHE A 374 -2.05 15.44 -9.16
CA PHE A 374 -1.07 15.71 -10.22
C PHE A 374 -1.08 17.18 -10.67
N GLY A 375 -2.27 17.75 -10.88
CA GLY A 375 -2.41 19.18 -11.20
C GLY A 375 -1.80 20.07 -10.12
N SER A 376 -2.09 19.79 -8.85
CA SER A 376 -1.53 20.53 -7.71
C SER A 376 -0.01 20.44 -7.64
N VAL A 377 0.57 19.26 -7.88
CA VAL A 377 2.03 19.06 -7.91
C VAL A 377 2.66 19.96 -8.98
N LEU A 378 2.13 19.97 -10.20
CA LEU A 378 2.64 20.81 -11.28
C LEU A 378 2.61 22.29 -10.91
N THR A 379 1.49 22.76 -10.35
CA THR A 379 1.34 24.14 -9.90
C THR A 379 2.38 24.52 -8.84
N HIS A 380 2.61 23.67 -7.83
CA HIS A 380 3.59 23.96 -6.78
C HIS A 380 5.04 23.85 -7.27
N CYS A 381 5.34 22.96 -8.22
CA CYS A 381 6.62 22.96 -8.91
C CYS A 381 6.86 24.30 -9.62
N ILE A 382 5.86 24.80 -10.37
CA ILE A 382 5.96 26.08 -11.09
C ILE A 382 6.17 27.23 -10.11
N PHE A 383 5.42 27.27 -9.00
CA PHE A 383 5.60 28.32 -7.99
C PHE A 383 6.99 28.33 -7.37
N LEU A 384 7.57 27.17 -7.05
CA LEU A 384 8.94 27.10 -6.54
C LEU A 384 9.97 27.58 -7.56
N ILE A 385 9.76 27.25 -8.84
CA ILE A 385 10.63 27.70 -9.94
C ILE A 385 10.55 29.23 -10.09
N GLN A 386 9.32 29.79 -10.09
CA GLN A 386 9.10 31.23 -10.18
C GLN A 386 9.74 31.96 -8.99
N TYR A 387 9.55 31.42 -7.78
CA TYR A 387 10.14 31.99 -6.57
C TYR A 387 11.67 31.98 -6.61
N ASP A 388 12.27 30.87 -7.08
CA ASP A 388 13.72 30.80 -7.29
C ASP A 388 14.18 31.84 -8.31
N MET A 389 13.54 31.94 -9.48
CA MET A 389 13.91 32.93 -10.51
C MET A 389 13.83 34.39 -10.03
N GLU A 390 12.88 34.71 -9.15
CA GLU A 390 12.69 36.08 -8.66
C GLU A 390 13.72 36.48 -7.59
N HIS A 391 14.17 35.52 -6.78
CA HIS A 391 15.00 35.79 -5.60
C HIS A 391 16.45 35.29 -5.73
N PHE A 392 16.76 34.46 -6.73
CA PHE A 392 18.06 33.78 -6.91
C PHE A 392 18.40 33.48 -8.37
#